data_AF-A0A2D2AVX9-F1
#
_entry.id   AF-A0A2D2AVX9-F1
#
_cell.length_a   1.000
_cell.length_b   1.000
_cell.length_c   1.000
_cell.angle_alpha   90.00
_cell.angle_beta   90.00
_cell.angle_gamma   90.00
#
_symmetry.space_group_name_H-M   'P 1'
#
loop_
_entity.id
_entity.type
_entity.pdbx_description
1 polymer ?
#
loop_
_entity_poly.entity_id
_entity_poly.type
_entity_poly.pdbx_seq_one_letter_code
_entity_poly.pdbx_strand_id
1 'polypeptide(L)'
;MTSQTEIAGYASLFWTRDLNDDVAAAGAFAASLARSGAGGVRMLCQHETARPIGVWDEAVEDGRGLWVRGRILDVTPEGRMCAALVRAGAMDGLSIGFRTLKARPDETGRLRVLTEVELWEVSVVTFPMLPGARIGRVG
;
A
#
# COMPACT_ATOMS: atom_id res chain seq x y z
N MET A 1 11.93 -20.31 -15.94
CA MET A 1 11.80 -19.75 -14.58
C MET A 1 11.24 -18.35 -14.74
N THR A 2 10.09 -18.05 -14.16
CA THR A 2 9.56 -16.66 -14.12
C THR A 2 10.36 -15.90 -13.07
N SER A 3 11.06 -14.84 -13.47
CA SER A 3 11.69 -13.92 -12.54
C SER A 3 10.64 -13.16 -11.73
N GLN A 4 10.99 -12.78 -10.51
CA GLN A 4 10.13 -11.98 -9.64
C GLN A 4 11.01 -11.02 -8.84
N THR A 5 10.45 -9.90 -8.40
CA THR A 5 11.13 -8.94 -7.52
C THR A 5 10.37 -8.86 -6.21
N GLU A 6 11.03 -9.29 -5.14
CA GLU A 6 10.50 -9.18 -3.79
C GLU A 6 10.59 -7.74 -3.29
N ILE A 7 9.50 -7.28 -2.69
CA ILE A 7 9.39 -5.96 -2.10
C ILE A 7 8.70 -6.08 -0.73
N ALA A 8 9.10 -5.22 0.20
CA ALA A 8 8.43 -5.08 1.48
C ALA A 8 8.49 -3.63 1.95
N GLY A 9 7.53 -3.18 2.74
CA GLY A 9 7.53 -1.82 3.25
C GLY A 9 6.24 -1.47 3.99
N TYR A 10 6.21 -0.25 4.53
CA TYR A 10 5.00 0.30 5.11
C TYR A 10 4.20 1.02 4.02
N ALA A 11 2.99 0.53 3.74
CA ALA A 11 2.07 1.15 2.78
C ALA A 11 1.27 2.30 3.40
N SER A 12 1.13 2.31 4.72
CA SER A 12 0.53 3.39 5.49
C SER A 12 1.19 3.45 6.87
N LEU A 13 1.31 4.64 7.46
CA LEU A 13 1.81 4.85 8.82
C LEU A 13 0.65 5.41 9.65
N PHE A 14 0.39 4.80 10.80
CA PHE A 14 -0.68 5.26 11.65
C PHE A 14 -0.40 6.64 12.20
N TRP A 15 -1.47 7.40 12.44
CA TRP A 15 -1.43 8.72 13.06
C TRP A 15 -0.55 9.74 12.31
N THR A 16 -0.22 9.45 11.04
CA THR A 16 0.57 10.31 10.19
C THR A 16 -0.32 10.89 9.10
N ARG A 17 -0.30 12.22 8.98
CA ARG A 17 -1.04 12.97 7.96
C ARG A 17 -0.45 12.70 6.58
N ASP A 18 -1.31 12.38 5.61
CA ASP A 18 -0.95 12.31 4.21
C ASP A 18 -1.21 13.65 3.47
N LEU A 19 -0.92 13.70 2.18
CA LEU A 19 -1.09 14.90 1.35
C LEU A 19 -2.55 15.27 1.06
N ASN A 20 -3.51 14.41 1.40
CA ASN A 20 -4.96 14.64 1.27
C ASN A 20 -5.61 14.99 2.62
N ASP A 21 -4.82 15.27 3.66
CA ASP A 21 -5.29 15.53 5.02
C ASP A 21 -5.98 14.32 5.69
N ASP A 22 -5.73 13.11 5.17
CA ASP A 22 -6.16 11.87 5.78
C ASP A 22 -5.13 11.37 6.81
N VAL A 23 -5.65 10.71 7.85
CA VAL A 23 -4.85 10.03 8.87
C VAL A 23 -5.46 8.65 9.13
N ALA A 24 -4.70 7.59 8.88
CA ALA A 24 -5.13 6.24 9.27
C ALA A 24 -4.95 6.02 10.77
N ALA A 25 -6.01 5.63 11.47
CA ALA A 25 -5.93 5.17 12.86
C ALA A 25 -5.44 3.71 12.92
N ALA A 26 -4.81 3.33 14.04
CA ALA A 26 -4.52 1.94 14.31
C ALA A 26 -5.82 1.10 14.32
N GLY A 27 -5.83 -0.03 13.63
CA GLY A 27 -7.04 -0.87 13.46
C GLY A 27 -7.88 -0.54 12.23
N ALA A 28 -7.56 0.52 11.47
CA ALA A 28 -8.37 0.95 10.34
C ALA A 28 -8.46 -0.11 9.22
N PHE A 29 -7.45 -0.96 9.06
CA PHE A 29 -7.38 -2.01 8.06
C PHE A 29 -7.77 -3.39 8.61
N ALA A 30 -7.77 -3.58 9.94
CA ALA A 30 -7.97 -4.88 10.59
C ALA A 30 -9.19 -5.66 10.08
N ALA A 31 -10.35 -5.00 10.02
CA ALA A 31 -11.59 -5.64 9.57
C ALA A 31 -11.54 -6.07 8.10
N SER A 32 -10.86 -5.29 7.24
CA SER A 32 -10.67 -5.64 5.84
C SER A 32 -9.74 -6.84 5.68
N LEU A 33 -8.59 -6.80 6.36
CA LEU A 33 -7.58 -7.86 6.29
C LEU A 33 -8.09 -9.17 6.89
N ALA A 34 -8.89 -9.13 7.96
CA ALA A 34 -9.52 -10.32 8.54
C ALA A 34 -10.49 -11.01 7.57
N ARG A 35 -11.16 -10.26 6.68
CA ARG A 35 -12.11 -10.81 5.71
C ARG A 35 -11.44 -11.41 4.49
N SER A 36 -10.44 -10.74 3.93
CA SER A 36 -9.90 -11.07 2.60
C SER A 36 -8.44 -11.55 2.61
N GLY A 37 -7.72 -11.36 3.72
CA GLY A 37 -6.29 -11.63 3.83
C GLY A 37 -5.46 -10.79 2.86
N ALA A 38 -4.16 -11.08 2.78
CA ALA A 38 -3.26 -10.40 1.84
C ALA A 38 -3.67 -10.61 0.37
N GLY A 39 -4.18 -11.81 0.02
CA GLY A 39 -4.64 -12.13 -1.33
C GLY A 39 -5.89 -11.34 -1.79
N GLY A 40 -6.58 -10.68 -0.87
CA GLY A 40 -7.66 -9.75 -1.17
C GLY A 40 -7.18 -8.38 -1.65
N VAL A 41 -5.95 -8.00 -1.36
CA VAL A 41 -5.35 -6.72 -1.70
C VAL A 41 -4.63 -6.83 -3.04
N ARG A 42 -4.96 -5.97 -4.01
CA ARG A 42 -4.30 -5.98 -5.32
C ARG A 42 -2.96 -5.25 -5.28
N MET A 43 -1.96 -5.80 -5.96
CA MET A 43 -0.69 -5.13 -6.22
C MET A 43 -0.73 -4.48 -7.59
N LEU A 44 -0.81 -3.16 -7.62
CA LEU A 44 -0.93 -2.36 -8.84
C LEU A 44 0.31 -1.47 -9.04
N CYS A 45 0.42 -0.86 -10.21
CA CYS A 45 1.39 0.18 -10.52
C CYS A 45 0.64 1.47 -10.82
N GLN A 46 0.95 2.58 -10.15
CA GLN A 46 0.32 3.89 -10.37
C GLN A 46 -1.22 3.85 -10.36
N HIS A 47 -1.81 3.02 -9.49
CA HIS A 47 -3.26 2.84 -9.39
C HIS A 47 -3.96 2.30 -10.65
N GLU A 48 -3.21 1.72 -11.60
CA GLU A 48 -3.78 1.12 -12.81
C GLU A 48 -4.49 -0.21 -12.47
N THR A 49 -5.82 -0.14 -12.36
CA THR A 49 -6.66 -1.26 -11.92
C THR A 49 -6.82 -2.36 -12.97
N ALA A 50 -6.66 -2.05 -14.26
CA ALA A 50 -6.79 -3.03 -15.32
C ALA A 50 -5.58 -3.97 -15.43
N ARG A 51 -4.45 -3.63 -14.79
CA ARG A 51 -3.17 -4.32 -14.97
C ARG A 51 -2.45 -4.59 -13.65
N PRO A 52 -2.91 -5.58 -12.86
CA PRO A 52 -2.17 -6.04 -11.69
C PRO A 52 -0.76 -6.49 -12.07
N ILE A 53 0.22 -6.12 -11.24
CA ILE A 53 1.64 -6.37 -11.50
C ILE A 53 2.25 -7.47 -10.63
N GLY A 54 1.51 -7.95 -9.63
CA GLY A 54 2.02 -8.95 -8.71
C GLY A 54 1.03 -9.35 -7.62
N VAL A 55 1.58 -9.87 -6.53
CA VAL A 55 0.80 -10.40 -5.40
C VAL A 55 1.41 -9.97 -4.07
N TRP A 56 0.56 -9.65 -3.11
CA TRP A 56 0.94 -9.47 -1.72
C TRP A 56 0.89 -10.84 -1.02
N ASP A 57 2.02 -11.26 -0.47
CA ASP A 57 2.12 -12.48 0.32
C ASP A 57 1.74 -12.21 1.79
N GLU A 58 2.03 -11.00 2.28
CA GLU A 58 1.65 -10.52 3.62
C GLU A 58 1.12 -9.08 3.58
N ALA A 59 0.13 -8.81 4.40
CA ALA A 59 -0.39 -7.48 4.70
C ALA A 59 -0.90 -7.50 6.15
N VAL A 60 -0.24 -6.76 7.04
CA VAL A 60 -0.50 -6.82 8.48
C VAL A 60 -0.39 -5.43 9.10
N GLU A 61 -1.25 -5.16 10.08
CA GLU A 61 -1.09 -3.99 10.94
C GLU A 61 -0.15 -4.33 12.11
N ASP A 62 0.79 -3.44 12.38
CA ASP A 62 1.61 -3.46 13.59
C ASP A 62 1.46 -2.16 14.39
N GLY A 63 2.30 -1.93 15.40
CA GLY A 63 2.25 -0.69 16.19
C GLY A 63 2.58 0.58 15.39
N ARG A 64 3.16 0.46 14.21
CA ARG A 64 3.61 1.56 13.36
C ARG A 64 2.64 1.86 12.20
N GLY A 65 2.06 0.85 11.58
CA GLY A 65 1.21 1.04 10.41
C GLY A 65 0.82 -0.25 9.69
N LEU A 66 0.47 -0.10 8.42
CA LEU A 66 0.20 -1.22 7.52
C LEU A 66 1.51 -1.65 6.85
N TRP A 67 2.06 -2.77 7.28
CA TRP A 67 3.21 -3.41 6.64
C TRP A 67 2.76 -4.41 5.59
N VAL A 68 3.44 -4.40 4.44
CA VAL A 68 3.17 -5.32 3.33
C VAL A 68 4.46 -5.96 2.82
N ARG A 69 4.36 -7.20 2.35
CA ARG A 69 5.43 -7.92 1.64
C ARG A 69 4.85 -8.74 0.50
N GLY A 70 5.52 -8.71 -0.64
CA GLY A 70 5.03 -9.38 -1.84
C GLY A 70 6.04 -9.44 -2.97
N ARG A 71 5.56 -9.83 -4.14
CA ARG A 71 6.38 -10.10 -5.32
C ARG A 71 5.77 -9.46 -6.57
N ILE A 72 6.55 -8.58 -7.22
CA ILE A 72 6.26 -8.11 -8.57
C ILE A 72 6.60 -9.24 -9.54
N LEU A 73 5.66 -9.59 -10.41
CA LEU A 73 5.80 -10.70 -11.35
C LEU A 73 6.27 -10.21 -12.72
N ASP A 74 7.36 -10.80 -13.22
CA ASP A 74 7.95 -10.52 -14.54
C ASP A 74 7.19 -11.22 -15.68
N VAL A 75 5.87 -11.33 -15.57
CA VAL A 75 5.04 -12.07 -16.55
C VAL A 75 4.36 -11.11 -17.53
N THR A 76 4.13 -9.86 -17.15
CA THR A 76 3.55 -8.81 -18.00
C THR A 76 4.58 -7.72 -18.34
N PRO A 77 4.39 -6.97 -19.44
CA PRO A 77 5.20 -5.77 -19.72
C PRO A 77 5.21 -4.77 -18.56
N GLU A 78 4.08 -4.57 -17.89
CA GLU A 78 3.92 -3.62 -16.79
C GLU A 78 4.66 -4.10 -15.54
N GLY A 79 4.56 -5.39 -15.20
CA GLY A 79 5.31 -5.98 -14.10
C GLY A 79 6.81 -5.91 -14.31
N ARG A 80 7.28 -6.17 -15.55
CA ARG A 80 8.68 -5.98 -15.95
C ARG A 80 9.18 -4.58 -15.75
N MET A 81 8.43 -3.60 -16.28
CA MET A 81 8.78 -2.19 -16.18
C MET A 81 8.83 -1.75 -14.71
N CYS A 82 7.78 -2.05 -13.94
CA CYS A 82 7.72 -1.68 -12.53
C CYS A 82 8.89 -2.30 -11.74
N ALA A 83 9.14 -3.60 -11.91
CA ALA A 83 10.25 -4.27 -11.24
C ALA A 83 11.61 -3.68 -11.61
N ALA A 84 11.83 -3.31 -12.88
CA ALA A 84 13.06 -2.67 -13.31
C ALA A 84 13.25 -1.28 -12.66
N LEU A 85 12.18 -0.47 -12.59
CA LEU A 85 12.22 0.85 -11.96
C LEU A 85 12.43 0.77 -10.45
N VAL A 86 11.82 -0.22 -9.79
CA VAL A 86 12.04 -0.48 -8.35
C VAL A 86 13.49 -0.87 -8.10
N ARG A 87 14.04 -1.83 -8.85
CA ARG A 87 15.44 -2.25 -8.69
C ARG A 87 16.44 -1.11 -8.98
N ALA A 88 16.10 -0.20 -9.89
CA ALA A 88 16.91 0.98 -10.18
C ALA A 88 16.77 2.10 -9.13
N GLY A 89 15.86 1.97 -8.15
CA GLY A 89 15.57 3.01 -7.16
C GLY A 89 14.80 4.21 -7.72
N ALA A 90 14.24 4.09 -8.93
CA ALA A 90 13.46 5.14 -9.57
C ALA A 90 11.98 5.15 -9.12
N MET A 91 11.51 4.04 -8.51
CA MET A 91 10.17 3.92 -7.97
C MET A 91 10.21 3.11 -6.68
N ASP A 92 9.91 3.76 -5.56
CA ASP A 92 9.98 3.15 -4.23
C ASP A 92 8.79 3.53 -3.35
N GLY A 93 7.80 4.26 -3.88
CA GLY A 93 6.59 4.65 -3.14
C GLY A 93 5.58 3.52 -3.03
N LEU A 94 4.88 3.48 -1.91
CA LEU A 94 3.69 2.65 -1.71
C LEU A 94 2.50 3.56 -1.41
N SER A 95 1.35 3.29 -2.03
CA SER A 95 0.12 4.02 -1.79
C SER A 95 -1.04 3.06 -1.62
N ILE A 96 -1.91 3.33 -0.66
CA ILE A 96 -3.12 2.55 -0.45
C ILE A 96 -4.27 3.08 -1.32
N GLY A 97 -5.13 2.17 -1.75
CA GLY A 97 -6.40 2.46 -2.40
C GLY A 97 -7.50 1.71 -1.67
N PHE A 98 -8.50 2.46 -1.23
CA PHE A 98 -9.50 1.97 -0.29
C PHE A 98 -10.83 2.68 -0.46
N ARG A 99 -11.87 2.08 0.11
CA ARG A 99 -13.16 2.74 0.35
C ARG A 99 -13.33 3.02 1.82
N THR A 100 -13.63 4.27 2.17
CA THR A 100 -13.90 4.67 3.55
C THR A 100 -15.20 4.03 4.05
N LEU A 101 -15.15 3.37 5.22
CA LEU A 101 -16.33 2.84 5.91
C LEU A 101 -16.69 3.70 7.12
N LYS A 102 -15.68 4.08 7.91
CA LYS A 102 -15.83 4.98 9.06
C LYS A 102 -14.68 5.97 9.11
N ALA A 103 -15.03 7.22 9.35
CA ALA A 103 -14.07 8.29 9.57
C ALA A 103 -14.68 9.33 10.52
N ARG A 104 -13.80 10.11 11.16
CA ARG A 104 -14.17 11.24 12.01
C ARG A 104 -13.19 12.39 11.79
N PRO A 105 -13.56 13.63 12.09
CA PRO A 105 -12.57 14.70 12.19
C PRO A 105 -11.58 14.42 13.34
N ASP A 106 -10.39 15.01 13.23
CA ASP A 106 -9.51 15.22 14.38
C ASP A 106 -10.09 16.28 15.34
N GLU A 107 -9.42 16.52 16.47
CA GLU A 107 -9.87 17.50 17.46
C GLU A 107 -9.92 18.93 16.90
N THR A 108 -9.09 19.22 15.89
CA THR A 108 -9.07 20.55 15.25
C THR A 108 -10.08 20.69 14.10
N GLY A 109 -10.73 19.60 13.69
CA GLY A 109 -11.66 19.57 12.56
C GLY A 109 -10.99 19.70 11.18
N ARG A 110 -9.65 19.66 11.11
CA ARG A 110 -8.88 19.89 9.88
C ARG A 110 -8.46 18.61 9.18
N LEU A 111 -8.30 17.51 9.91
CA LEU A 111 -7.87 16.24 9.35
C LEU A 111 -9.02 15.24 9.38
N ARG A 112 -9.07 14.36 8.39
CA ARG A 112 -9.99 13.23 8.35
C ARG A 112 -9.30 11.98 8.89
N VAL A 113 -9.68 11.57 10.08
CA VAL A 113 -9.17 10.35 10.72
C VAL A 113 -9.98 9.14 10.25
N LEU A 114 -9.36 8.29 9.45
CA LEU A 114 -9.92 7.04 8.96
C LEU A 114 -9.83 5.99 10.08
N THR A 115 -10.98 5.50 10.54
CA THR A 115 -11.04 4.50 11.63
C THR A 115 -11.46 3.13 11.15
N GLU A 116 -12.04 3.02 9.96
CA GLU A 116 -12.29 1.76 9.28
C GLU A 116 -12.35 1.97 7.77
N VAL A 117 -11.59 1.17 7.02
CA VAL A 117 -11.60 1.18 5.55
C VAL A 117 -11.74 -0.22 5.00
N GLU A 118 -12.28 -0.31 3.79
CA GLU A 118 -12.15 -1.49 2.95
C GLU A 118 -10.93 -1.30 2.05
N LEU A 119 -9.85 -2.03 2.34
CA LEU A 119 -8.60 -1.97 1.60
C LEU A 119 -8.73 -2.79 0.32
N TRP A 120 -8.59 -2.14 -0.83
CA TRP A 120 -8.71 -2.78 -2.14
C TRP A 120 -7.35 -3.10 -2.74
N GLU A 121 -6.40 -2.17 -2.61
CA GLU A 121 -5.12 -2.26 -3.28
C GLU A 121 -4.01 -1.54 -2.51
N VAL A 122 -2.78 -1.96 -2.80
CA VAL A 122 -1.57 -1.22 -2.49
C VAL A 122 -0.74 -1.15 -3.76
N SER A 123 -0.54 0.07 -4.24
CA SER A 123 0.16 0.38 -5.48
C SER A 123 1.62 0.69 -5.23
N VAL A 124 2.48 0.24 -6.14
CA VAL A 124 3.82 0.79 -6.31
C VAL A 124 3.70 2.07 -7.13
N VAL A 125 4.19 3.19 -6.58
CA VAL A 125 4.01 4.53 -7.15
C VAL A 125 5.30 5.35 -7.12
N THR A 126 5.40 6.35 -7.98
CA THR A 126 6.52 7.31 -7.92
C THR A 126 6.41 8.23 -6.71
N PHE A 127 5.21 8.76 -6.46
CA PHE A 127 4.94 9.72 -5.39
C PHE A 127 3.74 9.23 -4.58
N PRO A 128 3.96 8.70 -3.37
CA PRO A 128 2.87 8.27 -2.50
C PRO A 128 2.16 9.49 -1.88
N MET A 129 0.86 9.35 -1.63
CA MET A 129 0.13 10.37 -0.85
C MET A 129 0.69 10.51 0.56
N LEU A 130 1.23 9.43 1.14
CA LEU A 130 1.97 9.46 2.38
C LEU A 130 3.49 9.39 2.08
N PRO A 131 4.26 10.49 2.21
CA PRO A 131 5.67 10.51 1.79
C PRO A 131 6.58 9.42 2.39
N GLY A 132 6.25 8.98 3.62
CA GLY A 132 6.97 7.93 4.34
C GLY A 132 6.55 6.50 4.00
N ALA A 133 5.52 6.31 3.18
CA ALA A 133 5.12 5.00 2.68
C ALA A 133 6.01 4.58 1.52
N ARG A 134 7.04 3.80 1.83
CA ARG A 134 8.11 3.43 0.90
C ARG A 134 8.41 1.94 0.99
N ILE A 135 8.84 1.37 -0.13
CA ILE A 135 9.52 0.08 -0.19
C ILE A 135 10.82 0.22 0.62
N GLY A 136 10.98 -0.61 1.64
CA GLY A 136 12.20 -0.74 2.39
C GLY A 136 13.23 -1.57 1.62
N ARG A 137 14.50 -1.51 2.03
CA ARG A 137 15.49 -2.47 1.52
C ARG A 137 15.09 -3.86 1.98
N VAL A 138 14.77 -4.73 1.03
CA VAL A 138 14.75 -6.18 1.27
C VAL A 138 16.22 -6.58 1.32
N GLY A 139 16.69 -6.99 2.51
CA GLY A 139 18.07 -7.41 2.76
C GLY A 139 18.41 -8.72 2.07
#